data_AF-A0A8T2Q2H0-F1
#
_entry.id   AF-A0A8T2Q2H0-F1
#
_cell.length_a   1.000
_cell.length_b   1.000
_cell.length_c   1.000
_cell.angle_alpha   90.00
_cell.angle_beta   90.00
_cell.angle_gamma   90.00
#
_symmetry.space_group_name_H-M   'P 1'
#
loop_
_entity.id
_entity.type
_entity.pdbx_description
1 polymer ?
#
loop_
_entity_poly.entity_id
_entity_poly.type
_entity_poly.pdbx_seq_one_letter_code
_entity_poly.pdbx_strand_id
1 'polypeptide(L)'
;MNLFMGSTVNAFGRQVLPYLSELFDNDNHFDTFQHVYELFQGGLRSVKALEGLFEKQSSNLNIQFPPPAVVQGSKDAWAHDIEFGRQRIAGLNPFLIQALTEFPMTSKLDPLEYGPSTSCITSKDIEFYLEGLSVEEAIKQKRLFVLDFHDAIMPYVNQINMGTKGRVYASRTILFLTRFNMLNTIAIELSLPPPKKGFPAWNRLYKAPPFGITNWEWRLARAHVAAIDAGIHQLVSHWLRTHACVEPFAIATHRQLSTMHPLHVLLSPHFKDTMNINAMARSSLINADGIIEKSFSPGPYCLEISSIFYKSWRFDEQALPNDLIKRGMAVEDSTAKHGVKLLLDDYPFAKDGLDVWAAIKNWVMDYVGIYYKADGDVQEDHELQAWWKEVTEIGHGDHKGAPWWGDMKTIEDLVQALSALIWVASAHHAAVNFGQYAYAGFFPNCPTACVKLMPEPGSKEYEKFSKNPEAYFLQTVSSTAQALTVISTVELLSTRFEEEEYLGQRSDPQWTSDPRALDALERFAAALSDIGAQVNDRNCNATVSLFNRAGPALVPYTLLDPKQPLADSPTSNPGMTGSGIPNSISI
;
A
#
# COMPACT_ATOMS: atom_id res chain seq x y z
N MET A 1 24.06 21.08 -8.30
CA MET A 1 23.37 20.70 -9.55
C MET A 1 22.09 20.04 -9.10
N ASN A 2 21.01 20.80 -9.02
CA ASN A 2 19.73 20.36 -8.45
C ASN A 2 19.16 19.28 -9.38
N LEU A 3 19.18 18.03 -8.93
CA LEU A 3 18.57 16.92 -9.65
C LEU A 3 17.08 16.90 -9.33
N PHE A 4 16.26 17.25 -10.31
CA PHE A 4 14.81 17.17 -10.26
C PHE A 4 14.38 15.73 -9.96
N MET A 5 13.37 15.53 -9.12
CA MET A 5 12.92 14.24 -8.58
C MET A 5 12.77 13.15 -9.65
N GLY A 6 12.11 13.51 -10.75
CA GLY A 6 11.92 12.62 -11.87
C GLY A 6 13.20 12.29 -12.66
N SER A 7 14.16 13.21 -12.73
CA SER A 7 15.46 12.95 -13.36
C SER A 7 16.27 11.90 -12.59
N THR A 8 16.09 11.80 -11.27
CA THR A 8 16.74 10.80 -10.41
C THR A 8 16.14 9.42 -10.62
N VAL A 9 14.81 9.28 -10.69
CA VAL A 9 14.13 8.00 -10.99
C VAL A 9 14.51 7.50 -12.38
N ASN A 10 14.54 8.40 -13.36
CA ASN A 10 14.93 8.08 -14.74
C ASN A 10 16.42 7.72 -14.84
N ALA A 11 17.31 8.45 -14.14
CA ALA A 11 18.73 8.15 -14.09
C ALA A 11 18.99 6.80 -13.39
N PHE A 12 18.33 6.53 -12.27
CA PHE A 12 18.38 5.25 -11.59
C PHE A 12 17.93 4.10 -12.53
N GLY A 13 16.78 4.27 -13.17
CA GLY A 13 16.22 3.30 -14.11
C GLY A 13 17.12 3.01 -15.32
N ARG A 14 17.79 4.05 -15.87
CA ARG A 14 18.60 3.92 -17.09
C ARG A 14 20.08 3.59 -16.84
N GLN A 15 20.62 3.93 -15.67
CA GLN A 15 22.07 3.85 -15.41
C GLN A 15 22.42 2.84 -14.33
N VAL A 16 21.60 2.70 -13.28
CA VAL A 16 21.88 1.82 -12.14
C VAL A 16 21.28 0.43 -12.36
N LEU A 17 20.07 0.33 -12.91
CA LEU A 17 19.42 -0.97 -13.14
C LEU A 17 20.12 -1.88 -14.14
N PRO A 18 20.59 -1.41 -15.31
CA PRO A 18 21.34 -2.28 -16.22
C PRO A 18 22.59 -2.83 -15.55
N TYR A 19 23.26 -2.00 -14.75
CA TYR A 19 24.43 -2.37 -13.97
C TYR A 19 24.12 -3.42 -12.89
N LEU A 20 23.04 -3.24 -12.10
CA LEU A 20 22.59 -4.25 -11.15
C LEU A 20 22.18 -5.55 -11.86
N SER A 21 21.52 -5.46 -13.02
CA SER A 21 21.12 -6.63 -13.81
C SER A 21 22.31 -7.39 -14.41
N GLU A 22 23.42 -6.70 -14.73
CA GLU A 22 24.68 -7.30 -15.19
C GLU A 22 25.51 -7.90 -14.06
N LEU A 23 25.38 -7.37 -12.84
CA LEU A 23 26.11 -7.84 -11.65
C LEU A 23 25.61 -9.19 -11.12
N PHE A 24 24.38 -9.60 -11.40
CA PHE A 24 23.80 -10.82 -10.85
C PHE A 24 23.35 -11.78 -11.96
N ASP A 25 23.75 -13.04 -11.86
CA ASP A 25 23.01 -14.10 -12.55
C ASP A 25 21.58 -14.12 -11.96
N ASN A 26 20.56 -14.07 -12.82
CA ASN A 26 19.20 -13.70 -12.44
C ASN A 26 18.55 -14.61 -11.37
N ASP A 27 19.15 -15.78 -11.10
CA ASP A 27 18.61 -16.85 -10.26
C ASP A 27 19.43 -17.11 -8.97
N ASN A 28 20.37 -16.22 -8.60
CA ASN A 28 21.07 -16.32 -7.31
C ASN A 28 20.18 -15.89 -6.14
N HIS A 29 20.35 -16.53 -4.98
CA HIS A 29 19.62 -16.23 -3.74
C HIS A 29 20.58 -16.09 -2.56
N PHE A 30 20.16 -15.38 -1.52
CA PHE A 30 20.85 -15.39 -0.23
C PHE A 30 20.66 -16.75 0.47
N ASP A 31 21.70 -17.23 1.15
CA ASP A 31 21.64 -18.51 1.89
C ASP A 31 21.10 -18.37 3.31
N THR A 32 21.24 -17.20 3.94
CA THR A 32 20.82 -16.93 5.32
C THR A 32 20.24 -15.52 5.45
N PHE A 33 19.35 -15.32 6.42
CA PHE A 33 18.87 -13.99 6.79
C PHE A 33 20.01 -13.11 7.29
N GLN A 34 21.05 -13.68 7.90
CA GLN A 34 22.23 -12.95 8.32
C GLN A 34 22.92 -12.23 7.13
N HIS A 35 23.02 -12.88 5.97
CA HIS A 35 23.53 -12.22 4.76
C HIS A 35 22.63 -11.06 4.29
N VAL A 36 21.32 -11.13 4.53
CA VAL A 36 20.39 -10.03 4.22
C VAL A 36 20.61 -8.87 5.20
N TYR A 37 20.81 -9.14 6.49
CA TYR A 37 21.10 -8.08 7.48
C TYR A 37 22.43 -7.37 7.22
N GLU A 38 23.43 -8.07 6.69
CA GLU A 38 24.75 -7.51 6.35
C GLU A 38 24.67 -6.39 5.29
N LEU A 39 23.66 -6.43 4.40
CA LEU A 39 23.39 -5.35 3.43
C LEU A 39 23.29 -3.98 4.09
N PHE A 40 22.77 -3.93 5.33
CA PHE A 40 22.51 -2.70 6.06
C PHE A 40 23.60 -2.32 7.07
N GLN A 41 24.61 -3.17 7.25
CA GLN A 41 25.71 -2.95 8.20
C GLN A 41 26.99 -2.52 7.47
N GLY A 42 27.38 -3.25 6.42
CA GLY A 42 28.63 -3.03 5.69
C GLY A 42 28.46 -2.88 4.17
N GLY A 43 27.23 -2.81 3.68
CA GLY A 43 26.91 -2.69 2.25
C GLY A 43 27.16 -3.97 1.45
N LEU A 44 26.99 -3.90 0.13
CA LEU A 44 27.09 -5.08 -0.75
C LEU A 44 28.42 -5.84 -0.63
N ARG A 45 29.52 -5.14 -0.35
CA ARG A 45 30.87 -5.74 -0.19
C ARG A 45 31.03 -6.55 1.08
N SER A 46 30.20 -6.30 2.10
CA SER A 46 30.22 -7.06 3.35
C SER A 46 29.48 -8.39 3.25
N VAL A 47 28.67 -8.57 2.20
CA VAL A 47 27.95 -9.83 1.98
C VAL A 47 28.89 -10.82 1.31
N LYS A 48 29.33 -11.82 2.09
CA LYS A 48 30.25 -12.87 1.61
C LYS A 48 29.77 -13.56 0.33
N ALA A 49 28.45 -13.74 0.18
CA ALA A 49 27.85 -14.33 -1.00
C ALA A 49 28.05 -13.51 -2.30
N LEU A 50 28.43 -12.23 -2.18
CA LEU A 50 28.61 -11.30 -3.30
C LEU A 50 30.08 -10.93 -3.57
N GLU A 51 31.03 -11.38 -2.74
CA GLU A 51 32.46 -11.02 -2.84
C GLU A 51 33.04 -11.30 -4.24
N GLY A 52 32.74 -12.48 -4.83
CA GLY A 52 33.26 -12.89 -6.14
C GLY A 52 32.69 -12.11 -7.34
N LEU A 53 31.63 -11.32 -7.15
CA LEU A 53 31.08 -10.44 -8.19
C LEU A 53 31.89 -9.15 -8.35
N PHE A 54 32.40 -8.61 -7.23
CA PHE A 54 33.20 -7.39 -7.21
C PHE A 54 34.65 -7.61 -7.64
N GLU A 55 35.18 -8.83 -7.55
CA GLU A 55 36.51 -9.15 -8.07
C GLU A 55 36.57 -9.18 -9.61
N LYS A 56 35.43 -9.40 -10.28
CA LYS A 56 35.33 -9.48 -11.75
C LYS A 56 35.12 -8.13 -12.44
N GLN A 57 34.74 -7.08 -11.72
CA GLN A 57 34.50 -5.75 -12.28
C GLN A 57 35.31 -4.70 -11.51
N SER A 58 36.07 -3.88 -12.24
CA SER A 58 36.96 -2.80 -11.74
C SER A 58 36.22 -1.62 -11.08
N SER A 59 35.14 -1.86 -10.34
CA SER A 59 34.24 -0.83 -9.82
C SER A 59 34.46 -0.58 -8.32
N ASN A 60 34.61 0.69 -7.96
CA ASN A 60 34.69 1.16 -6.57
C ASN A 60 33.31 1.36 -5.91
N LEU A 61 32.22 0.80 -6.47
CA LEU A 61 30.89 0.95 -5.88
C LEU A 61 30.82 0.19 -4.55
N ASN A 62 30.58 0.93 -3.47
CA ASN A 62 30.15 0.39 -2.18
C ASN A 62 28.73 0.89 -1.93
N ILE A 63 27.72 0.15 -2.40
CA ILE A 63 26.31 0.47 -2.12
C ILE A 63 26.02 0.02 -0.70
N GLN A 64 25.71 0.99 0.16
CA GLN A 64 25.32 0.76 1.56
C GLN A 64 23.89 1.23 1.74
N PHE A 65 23.00 0.28 2.00
CA PHE A 65 21.61 0.56 2.29
C PHE A 65 21.47 0.91 3.77
N PRO A 66 20.70 1.95 4.13
CA PRO A 66 20.47 2.19 5.55
C PRO A 66 19.51 1.14 6.15
N PRO A 67 19.58 0.83 7.45
CA PRO A 67 18.67 -0.17 8.05
C PRO A 67 17.19 0.19 7.85
N PRO A 68 16.33 -0.74 7.39
CA PRO A 68 14.88 -0.54 7.31
C PRO A 68 14.23 -0.53 8.69
N ALA A 69 13.25 0.34 8.93
CA ALA A 69 12.63 0.52 10.24
C ALA A 69 12.09 -0.80 10.85
N VAL A 70 11.50 -1.68 10.02
CA VAL A 70 10.92 -2.96 10.47
C VAL A 70 11.91 -3.92 11.13
N VAL A 71 13.22 -3.71 10.95
CA VAL A 71 14.28 -4.51 11.59
C VAL A 71 15.21 -3.71 12.49
N GLN A 72 15.00 -2.39 12.63
CA GLN A 72 15.83 -1.53 13.48
C GLN A 72 15.56 -1.76 14.97
N GLY A 73 14.29 -1.69 15.38
CA GLY A 73 13.90 -1.81 16.79
C GLY A 73 13.96 -3.25 17.30
N SER A 74 13.58 -4.21 16.45
CA SER A 74 13.64 -5.64 16.75
C SER A 74 13.96 -6.43 15.49
N LYS A 75 15.13 -7.09 15.49
CA LYS A 75 15.69 -7.80 14.32
C LYS A 75 14.75 -8.87 13.78
N ASP A 76 14.02 -9.57 14.63
CA ASP A 76 13.24 -10.76 14.28
C ASP A 76 11.71 -10.55 14.32
N ALA A 77 11.23 -9.37 14.76
CA ALA A 77 9.80 -9.13 14.96
C ALA A 77 8.98 -9.19 13.67
N TRP A 78 9.58 -8.89 12.52
CA TRP A 78 8.96 -9.04 11.19
C TRP A 78 8.42 -10.47 10.97
N ALA A 79 9.03 -11.47 11.61
CA ALA A 79 8.61 -12.86 11.47
C ALA A 79 7.45 -13.25 12.40
N HIS A 80 6.98 -12.35 13.30
CA HIS A 80 5.88 -12.64 14.23
C HIS A 80 4.51 -12.51 13.54
N ASP A 81 3.57 -13.41 13.87
CA ASP A 81 2.20 -13.38 13.30
C ASP A 81 1.41 -12.12 13.63
N ILE A 82 1.70 -11.53 14.79
CA ILE A 82 1.12 -10.27 15.23
C ILE A 82 1.68 -9.09 14.42
N GLU A 83 2.98 -9.10 14.06
CA GLU A 83 3.53 -8.07 13.18
C GLU A 83 2.97 -8.22 11.76
N PHE A 84 2.84 -9.47 11.30
CA PHE A 84 2.16 -9.74 10.06
C PHE A 84 0.71 -9.26 10.12
N GLY A 85 -0.05 -9.46 11.19
CA GLY A 85 -1.41 -8.92 11.26
C GLY A 85 -1.44 -7.38 11.33
N ARG A 86 -0.61 -6.79 12.19
CA ARG A 86 -0.53 -5.33 12.44
C ARG A 86 -0.24 -4.54 11.17
N GLN A 87 0.64 -5.02 10.30
CA GLN A 87 0.96 -4.31 9.06
C GLN A 87 -0.25 -4.15 8.12
N ARG A 88 -1.36 -4.90 8.29
CA ARG A 88 -2.59 -4.68 7.51
C ARG A 88 -3.43 -3.50 7.99
N ILE A 89 -3.09 -2.92 9.14
CA ILE A 89 -3.75 -1.73 9.72
C ILE A 89 -2.79 -0.57 9.97
N ALA A 90 -1.48 -0.80 9.93
CA ALA A 90 -0.46 0.21 10.22
C ALA A 90 0.85 0.03 9.42
N GLY A 91 0.85 -0.86 8.42
CA GLY A 91 2.00 -1.12 7.55
C GLY A 91 1.88 -0.40 6.22
N LEU A 92 2.54 -0.97 5.20
CA LEU A 92 2.62 -0.41 3.85
C LEU A 92 1.28 -0.41 3.09
N ASN A 93 0.40 -1.40 3.37
CA ASN A 93 -0.86 -1.56 2.65
C ASN A 93 -2.07 -1.66 3.60
N PRO A 94 -2.42 -0.56 4.29
CA PRO A 94 -3.45 -0.60 5.32
C PRO A 94 -4.89 -0.55 4.77
N PHE A 95 -5.08 -0.67 3.45
CA PHE A 95 -6.36 -0.45 2.77
C PHE A 95 -7.13 -1.72 2.42
N LEU A 96 -6.56 -2.91 2.59
CA LEU A 96 -7.15 -4.13 2.00
C LEU A 96 -7.87 -5.04 2.99
N ILE A 97 -7.55 -4.95 4.28
CA ILE A 97 -8.21 -5.75 5.31
C ILE A 97 -9.70 -5.41 5.38
N GLN A 98 -10.53 -6.44 5.55
CA GLN A 98 -11.98 -6.34 5.65
C GLN A 98 -12.47 -7.08 6.89
N ALA A 99 -13.59 -6.63 7.46
CA ALA A 99 -14.29 -7.40 8.47
C ALA A 99 -14.89 -8.66 7.83
N LEU A 100 -14.70 -9.81 8.47
CA LEU A 100 -15.31 -11.05 8.02
C LEU A 100 -16.79 -11.04 8.41
N THR A 101 -17.68 -11.06 7.44
CA THR A 101 -19.15 -11.01 7.65
C THR A 101 -19.84 -12.35 7.50
N GLU A 102 -19.25 -13.26 6.72
CA GLU A 102 -19.81 -14.57 6.40
C GLU A 102 -18.75 -15.67 6.51
N PHE A 103 -19.15 -16.84 7.01
CA PHE A 103 -18.28 -18.01 7.13
C PHE A 103 -19.07 -19.31 6.92
N PRO A 104 -18.57 -20.28 6.13
CA PRO A 104 -17.30 -20.25 5.39
C PRO A 104 -17.33 -19.22 4.24
N MET A 105 -16.15 -18.68 3.90
CA MET A 105 -16.01 -17.73 2.79
C MET A 105 -16.32 -18.40 1.46
N THR A 106 -16.91 -17.65 0.52
CA THR A 106 -17.25 -18.16 -0.82
C THR A 106 -16.71 -17.27 -1.95
N SER A 107 -16.21 -17.92 -3.00
CA SER A 107 -15.82 -17.33 -4.28
C SER A 107 -17.02 -17.10 -5.19
N LYS A 108 -16.97 -16.02 -5.98
CA LYS A 108 -17.94 -15.71 -7.04
C LYS A 108 -17.53 -16.27 -8.41
N LEU A 109 -16.38 -16.93 -8.51
CA LEU A 109 -15.87 -17.49 -9.76
C LEU A 109 -16.59 -18.79 -10.16
N ASP A 110 -16.57 -19.12 -11.45
CA ASP A 110 -17.16 -20.37 -11.97
C ASP A 110 -16.47 -21.60 -11.37
N PRO A 111 -17.18 -22.43 -10.58
CA PRO A 111 -16.55 -23.56 -9.91
C PRO A 111 -16.10 -24.67 -10.87
N LEU A 112 -16.65 -24.74 -12.08
CA LEU A 112 -16.20 -25.70 -13.09
C LEU A 112 -14.81 -25.34 -13.63
N GLU A 113 -14.50 -24.05 -13.67
CA GLU A 113 -13.23 -23.53 -14.19
C GLU A 113 -12.18 -23.41 -13.07
N TYR A 114 -12.57 -22.89 -11.91
CA TYR A 114 -11.62 -22.47 -10.87
C TYR A 114 -11.63 -23.33 -9.60
N GLY A 115 -12.48 -24.37 -9.54
CA GLY A 115 -12.58 -25.26 -8.39
C GLY A 115 -13.69 -24.88 -7.39
N PRO A 116 -13.73 -25.50 -6.21
CA PRO A 116 -14.82 -25.29 -5.26
C PRO A 116 -15.03 -23.81 -4.89
N SER A 117 -16.28 -23.34 -4.93
CA SER A 117 -16.61 -21.98 -4.52
C SER A 117 -16.41 -21.75 -3.02
N THR A 118 -16.50 -22.77 -2.18
CA THR A 118 -16.37 -22.63 -0.72
C THR A 118 -14.92 -22.83 -0.29
N SER A 119 -14.43 -21.94 0.58
CA SER A 119 -13.12 -22.03 1.21
C SER A 119 -12.93 -23.36 1.95
N CYS A 120 -11.71 -23.90 1.94
CA CYS A 120 -11.36 -25.10 2.69
C CYS A 120 -11.19 -24.89 4.20
N ILE A 121 -11.21 -23.63 4.67
CA ILE A 121 -11.10 -23.31 6.10
C ILE A 121 -12.44 -23.62 6.79
N THR A 122 -12.40 -24.48 7.82
CA THR A 122 -13.60 -24.85 8.60
C THR A 122 -13.61 -24.19 9.99
N SER A 123 -14.76 -24.18 10.67
CA SER A 123 -14.86 -23.60 12.03
C SER A 123 -13.91 -24.29 13.01
N LYS A 124 -13.80 -25.63 12.92
CA LYS A 124 -12.90 -26.45 13.75
C LYS A 124 -11.43 -26.09 13.56
N ASP A 125 -11.05 -25.56 12.41
CA ASP A 125 -9.66 -25.17 12.13
C ASP A 125 -9.26 -23.89 12.85
N ILE A 126 -10.22 -22.99 13.10
CA ILE A 126 -9.95 -21.65 13.63
C ILE A 126 -10.44 -21.43 15.06
N GLU A 127 -11.41 -22.20 15.55
CA GLU A 127 -11.99 -22.08 16.91
C GLU A 127 -10.95 -22.07 18.02
N PHE A 128 -9.86 -22.84 17.87
CA PHE A 128 -8.75 -22.86 18.83
C PHE A 128 -8.14 -21.47 19.09
N TYR A 129 -8.15 -20.58 18.10
CA TYR A 129 -7.55 -19.25 18.19
C TYR A 129 -8.50 -18.18 18.74
N LEU A 130 -9.80 -18.46 18.83
CA LEU A 130 -10.85 -17.44 19.05
C LEU A 130 -11.10 -17.12 20.53
N GLU A 131 -10.14 -17.41 21.41
CA GLU A 131 -10.24 -17.14 22.85
C GLU A 131 -11.52 -17.71 23.51
N GLY A 132 -11.99 -18.86 23.04
CA GLY A 132 -13.19 -19.54 23.54
C GLY A 132 -14.50 -19.11 22.88
N LEU A 133 -14.46 -18.22 21.89
CA LEU A 133 -15.62 -17.87 21.07
C LEU A 133 -15.86 -18.90 19.95
N SER A 134 -17.13 -19.10 19.60
CA SER A 134 -17.50 -19.67 18.29
C SER A 134 -17.17 -18.70 17.14
N VAL A 135 -17.16 -19.21 15.91
CA VAL A 135 -16.95 -18.36 14.72
C VAL A 135 -18.07 -17.31 14.60
N GLU A 136 -19.32 -17.71 14.84
CA GLU A 136 -20.49 -16.82 14.77
C GLU A 136 -20.40 -15.71 15.82
N GLU A 137 -19.98 -16.03 17.05
CA GLU A 137 -19.76 -15.03 18.10
C GLU A 137 -18.62 -14.07 17.76
N ALA A 138 -17.51 -14.59 17.22
CA ALA A 138 -16.37 -13.75 16.83
C ALA A 138 -16.71 -12.81 15.66
N ILE A 139 -17.51 -13.25 14.67
CA ILE A 139 -18.05 -12.38 13.61
C ILE A 139 -19.00 -11.34 14.19
N LYS A 140 -19.93 -11.74 15.06
CA LYS A 140 -20.90 -10.83 15.69
C LYS A 140 -20.20 -9.77 16.55
N GLN A 141 -19.14 -10.14 17.25
CA GLN A 141 -18.30 -9.24 18.04
C GLN A 141 -17.31 -8.44 17.18
N LYS A 142 -17.30 -8.61 15.85
CA LYS A 142 -16.39 -7.93 14.92
C LYS A 142 -14.91 -8.16 15.25
N ARG A 143 -14.58 -9.40 15.60
CA ARG A 143 -13.23 -9.84 15.95
C ARG A 143 -12.56 -10.71 14.89
N LEU A 144 -13.26 -11.03 13.80
CA LEU A 144 -12.70 -11.75 12.66
C LEU A 144 -12.59 -10.84 11.44
N PHE A 145 -11.44 -10.94 10.78
CA PHE A 145 -11.07 -10.15 9.62
C PHE A 145 -10.47 -11.05 8.54
N VAL A 146 -10.48 -10.55 7.32
CA VAL A 146 -9.96 -11.27 6.17
C VAL A 146 -9.12 -10.37 5.27
N LEU A 147 -8.04 -10.95 4.75
CA LEU A 147 -7.35 -10.49 3.56
C LEU A 147 -7.63 -11.51 2.45
N ASP A 148 -8.52 -11.18 1.52
CA ASP A 148 -8.98 -12.08 0.47
C ASP A 148 -8.47 -11.62 -0.90
N PHE A 149 -7.50 -12.36 -1.45
CA PHE A 149 -6.98 -12.17 -2.79
C PHE A 149 -7.46 -13.25 -3.76
N HIS A 150 -8.31 -14.17 -3.31
CA HIS A 150 -8.61 -15.38 -4.05
C HIS A 150 -9.24 -15.05 -5.40
N ASP A 151 -10.35 -14.32 -5.40
CA ASP A 151 -11.11 -14.05 -6.63
C ASP A 151 -10.37 -13.12 -7.59
N ALA A 152 -9.57 -12.20 -7.06
CA ALA A 152 -8.78 -11.28 -7.86
C ALA A 152 -7.60 -11.97 -8.58
N ILE A 153 -6.95 -12.94 -7.91
CA ILE A 153 -5.73 -13.57 -8.42
C ILE A 153 -5.99 -14.89 -9.15
N MET A 154 -7.01 -15.66 -8.75
CA MET A 154 -7.31 -16.99 -9.31
C MET A 154 -7.35 -17.04 -10.85
N PRO A 155 -7.95 -16.05 -11.57
CA PRO A 155 -7.95 -16.06 -13.04
C PRO A 155 -6.55 -15.98 -13.68
N TYR A 156 -5.54 -15.50 -12.95
CA TYR A 156 -4.16 -15.33 -13.42
C TYR A 156 -3.22 -16.44 -12.99
N VAL A 157 -3.59 -17.28 -12.02
CA VAL A 157 -2.68 -18.25 -11.40
C VAL A 157 -2.01 -19.15 -12.44
N ASN A 158 -2.77 -19.70 -13.38
CA ASN A 158 -2.21 -20.58 -14.43
C ASN A 158 -1.28 -19.81 -15.38
N GLN A 159 -1.68 -18.61 -15.80
CA GLN A 159 -0.91 -17.79 -16.73
C GLN A 159 0.44 -17.41 -16.13
N ILE A 160 0.45 -17.00 -14.86
CA ILE A 160 1.67 -16.64 -14.12
C ILE A 160 2.53 -17.90 -13.90
N ASN A 161 1.96 -18.96 -13.33
CA ASN A 161 2.73 -20.14 -12.92
C ASN A 161 3.32 -20.93 -14.10
N MET A 162 2.72 -20.84 -15.29
CA MET A 162 3.21 -21.53 -16.50
C MET A 162 4.00 -20.60 -17.43
N GLY A 163 3.65 -19.31 -17.47
CA GLY A 163 4.18 -18.34 -18.44
C GLY A 163 5.34 -17.48 -17.91
N THR A 164 5.59 -17.47 -16.60
CA THR A 164 6.63 -16.62 -15.99
C THR A 164 7.51 -17.40 -15.01
N LYS A 165 8.52 -16.72 -14.43
CA LYS A 165 9.31 -17.25 -13.31
C LYS A 165 8.55 -17.20 -11.97
N GLY A 166 7.48 -16.42 -11.88
CA GLY A 166 6.69 -16.26 -10.66
C GLY A 166 5.86 -17.50 -10.33
N ARG A 167 5.63 -17.73 -9.03
CA ARG A 167 4.80 -18.80 -8.49
C ARG A 167 3.82 -18.24 -7.47
N VAL A 168 2.56 -18.17 -7.86
CA VAL A 168 1.47 -17.56 -7.10
C VAL A 168 0.39 -18.57 -6.75
N TYR A 169 -0.32 -18.27 -5.67
CA TYR A 169 -1.54 -18.93 -5.25
C TYR A 169 -2.66 -17.90 -5.16
N ALA A 170 -3.90 -18.28 -5.44
CA ALA A 170 -5.05 -17.51 -4.97
C ALA A 170 -5.17 -17.71 -3.45
N SER A 171 -5.10 -16.65 -2.65
CA SER A 171 -4.99 -16.77 -1.19
C SER A 171 -6.12 -16.10 -0.41
N ARG A 172 -6.49 -16.71 0.72
CA ARG A 172 -7.32 -16.10 1.76
C ARG A 172 -6.62 -16.20 3.11
N THR A 173 -6.59 -15.12 3.85
CA THR A 173 -5.97 -15.08 5.17
C THR A 173 -6.99 -14.61 6.20
N ILE A 174 -7.20 -15.39 7.26
CA ILE A 174 -8.06 -15.00 8.38
C ILE A 174 -7.20 -14.43 9.51
N LEU A 175 -7.64 -13.30 10.04
CA LEU A 175 -7.06 -12.64 11.19
C LEU A 175 -8.09 -12.52 12.31
N PHE A 176 -7.62 -12.63 13.55
CA PHE A 176 -8.44 -12.50 14.75
C PHE A 176 -7.92 -11.36 15.63
N LEU A 177 -8.83 -10.49 16.05
CA LEU A 177 -8.55 -9.44 17.02
C LEU A 177 -8.67 -10.02 18.43
N THR A 178 -7.52 -10.16 19.07
CA THR A 178 -7.41 -10.65 20.45
C THR A 178 -8.04 -9.68 21.45
N ARG A 179 -8.31 -10.14 22.68
CA ARG A 179 -8.80 -9.28 23.77
C ARG A 179 -7.82 -8.18 24.18
N PHE A 180 -6.57 -8.29 23.72
CA PHE A 180 -5.51 -7.31 23.92
C PHE A 180 -5.39 -6.33 22.76
N ASN A 181 -6.40 -6.25 21.88
CA ASN A 181 -6.43 -5.42 20.67
C ASN A 181 -5.30 -5.70 19.67
N MET A 182 -4.64 -6.86 19.76
CA MET A 182 -3.65 -7.28 18.76
C MET A 182 -4.33 -8.08 17.66
N LEU A 183 -4.07 -7.71 16.41
CA LEU A 183 -4.56 -8.43 15.25
C LEU A 183 -3.60 -9.58 14.92
N ASN A 184 -4.03 -10.80 15.18
CA ASN A 184 -3.21 -12.01 15.00
C ASN A 184 -3.64 -12.77 13.75
N THR A 185 -2.67 -13.28 12.98
CA THR A 185 -2.94 -14.07 11.77
C THR A 185 -3.12 -15.53 12.17
N ILE A 186 -4.25 -16.16 11.82
CA ILE A 186 -4.61 -17.48 12.39
C ILE A 186 -4.70 -18.60 11.35
N ALA A 187 -5.05 -18.29 10.10
CA ALA A 187 -5.18 -19.28 9.04
C ALA A 187 -4.89 -18.67 7.66
N ILE A 188 -4.25 -19.45 6.79
CA ILE A 188 -4.00 -19.12 5.39
C ILE A 188 -4.48 -20.27 4.52
N GLU A 189 -5.37 -19.97 3.58
CA GLU A 189 -5.71 -20.83 2.46
C GLU A 189 -4.86 -20.43 1.24
N LEU A 190 -4.18 -21.40 0.64
CA LEU A 190 -3.51 -21.26 -0.65
C LEU A 190 -4.20 -22.18 -1.66
N SER A 191 -4.62 -21.61 -2.80
CA SER A 191 -5.42 -22.29 -3.81
C SER A 191 -4.76 -22.20 -5.18
N LEU A 192 -4.78 -23.31 -5.93
CA LEU A 192 -4.47 -23.37 -7.36
C LEU A 192 -5.71 -23.84 -8.11
N PRO A 193 -5.99 -23.29 -9.30
CA PRO A 193 -7.08 -23.77 -10.12
C PRO A 193 -6.85 -25.24 -10.52
N PRO A 194 -7.91 -25.96 -10.88
CA PRO A 194 -7.79 -27.29 -11.47
C PRO A 194 -6.78 -27.30 -12.64
N PRO A 195 -5.96 -28.36 -12.77
CA PRO A 195 -5.05 -28.49 -13.92
C PRO A 195 -5.80 -28.60 -15.25
N LYS A 196 -7.07 -29.06 -15.20
CA LYS A 196 -8.02 -29.09 -16.32
C LYS A 196 -9.43 -28.90 -15.78
N LYS A 197 -10.33 -28.36 -16.61
CA LYS A 197 -11.76 -28.19 -16.29
C LYS A 197 -12.35 -29.52 -15.76
N GLY A 198 -12.98 -29.48 -14.60
CA GLY A 198 -13.60 -30.65 -13.95
C GLY A 198 -12.67 -31.58 -13.15
N PHE A 199 -11.37 -31.27 -13.04
CA PHE A 199 -10.45 -31.96 -12.12
C PHE A 199 -10.48 -31.30 -10.72
N PRO A 200 -10.05 -31.99 -9.65
CA PRO A 200 -9.97 -31.37 -8.33
C PRO A 200 -8.96 -30.21 -8.34
N ALA A 201 -9.35 -29.09 -7.76
CA ALA A 201 -8.44 -28.00 -7.44
C ALA A 201 -7.49 -28.40 -6.30
N TRP A 202 -6.33 -27.77 -6.24
CA TRP A 202 -5.43 -27.90 -5.10
C TRP A 202 -5.74 -26.74 -4.16
N ASN A 203 -6.29 -27.03 -2.98
CA ASN A 203 -6.56 -26.05 -1.92
C ASN A 203 -5.93 -26.57 -0.64
N ARG A 204 -5.10 -25.75 0.02
CA ARG A 204 -4.45 -26.12 1.28
C ARG A 204 -4.60 -25.06 2.34
N LEU A 205 -4.95 -25.53 3.52
CA LEU A 205 -4.95 -24.77 4.75
C LEU A 205 -3.59 -24.88 5.45
N TYR A 206 -3.05 -23.74 5.85
CA TYR A 206 -1.94 -23.61 6.79
C TYR A 206 -2.46 -22.88 8.03
N LYS A 207 -2.18 -23.43 9.21
CA LYS A 207 -2.63 -22.89 10.49
C LYS A 207 -1.46 -22.25 11.22
N ALA A 208 -1.72 -21.14 11.90
CA ALA A 208 -0.69 -20.47 12.69
C ALA A 208 -0.16 -21.40 13.79
N PRO A 209 1.16 -21.55 13.97
CA PRO A 209 1.68 -22.34 15.06
C PRO A 209 1.35 -21.70 16.42
N PRO A 210 1.40 -22.46 17.53
CA PRO A 210 1.34 -21.87 18.86
C PRO A 210 2.41 -20.78 19.04
N PHE A 211 2.11 -19.77 19.86
CA PHE A 211 3.02 -18.65 20.11
C PHE A 211 4.42 -19.13 20.51
N GLY A 212 5.45 -18.57 19.88
CA GLY A 212 6.86 -18.92 20.12
C GLY A 212 7.35 -20.17 19.39
N ILE A 213 6.48 -20.90 18.67
CA ILE A 213 6.88 -22.07 17.89
C ILE A 213 7.17 -21.66 16.44
N THR A 214 8.41 -21.88 15.99
CA THR A 214 8.77 -21.68 14.58
C THR A 214 8.22 -22.83 13.73
N ASN A 215 7.34 -22.51 12.79
CA ASN A 215 6.90 -23.41 11.73
C ASN A 215 7.27 -22.81 10.37
N TRP A 216 8.11 -23.52 9.61
CA TRP A 216 8.62 -23.02 8.33
C TRP A 216 7.65 -23.15 7.16
N GLU A 217 6.75 -24.13 7.18
CA GLU A 217 5.67 -24.23 6.17
C GLU A 217 4.71 -23.04 6.31
N TRP A 218 4.39 -22.67 7.56
CA TRP A 218 3.62 -21.46 7.86
C TRP A 218 4.34 -20.18 7.42
N ARG A 219 5.66 -20.07 7.66
CA ARG A 219 6.46 -18.93 7.17
C ARG A 219 6.42 -18.82 5.64
N LEU A 220 6.54 -19.93 4.92
CA LEU A 220 6.41 -19.96 3.45
C LEU A 220 5.00 -19.57 3.00
N ALA A 221 3.95 -20.06 3.67
CA ALA A 221 2.58 -19.70 3.34
C ALA A 221 2.34 -18.19 3.51
N ARG A 222 2.85 -17.58 4.60
CA ARG A 222 2.83 -16.13 4.79
C ARG A 222 3.63 -15.39 3.71
N ALA A 223 4.78 -15.89 3.29
CA ALA A 223 5.56 -15.26 2.21
C ALA A 223 4.79 -15.21 0.89
N HIS A 224 4.03 -16.26 0.55
CA HIS A 224 3.15 -16.25 -0.62
C HIS A 224 2.04 -15.19 -0.51
N VAL A 225 1.41 -15.05 0.67
CA VAL A 225 0.43 -13.98 0.91
C VAL A 225 1.10 -12.61 0.81
N ALA A 226 2.28 -12.44 1.42
CA ALA A 226 3.03 -11.19 1.41
C ALA A 226 3.44 -10.77 -0.01
N ALA A 227 3.86 -11.71 -0.87
CA ALA A 227 4.22 -11.44 -2.26
C ALA A 227 3.04 -10.91 -3.08
N ILE A 228 1.85 -11.47 -2.85
CA ILE A 228 0.63 -10.99 -3.50
C ILE A 228 0.20 -9.64 -2.93
N ASP A 229 0.23 -9.48 -1.60
CA ASP A 229 -0.08 -8.21 -0.93
C ASP A 229 0.84 -7.08 -1.42
N ALA A 230 2.14 -7.35 -1.57
CA ALA A 230 3.11 -6.41 -2.15
C ALA A 230 2.78 -6.04 -3.60
N GLY A 231 2.38 -7.02 -4.42
CA GLY A 231 1.93 -6.78 -5.79
C GLY A 231 0.66 -5.93 -5.86
N ILE A 232 -0.37 -6.27 -5.07
CA ILE A 232 -1.61 -5.50 -5.03
C ILE A 232 -1.38 -4.11 -4.42
N HIS A 233 -0.54 -3.98 -3.40
CA HIS A 233 -0.10 -2.70 -2.87
C HIS A 233 0.44 -1.81 -3.99
N GLN A 234 1.47 -2.28 -4.71
CA GLN A 234 2.13 -1.47 -5.73
C GLN A 234 1.24 -1.17 -6.92
N LEU A 235 0.51 -2.16 -7.42
CA LEU A 235 -0.29 -2.04 -8.65
C LEU A 235 -1.62 -1.34 -8.41
N VAL A 236 -2.23 -1.55 -7.23
CA VAL A 236 -3.60 -1.14 -6.95
C VAL A 236 -3.66 -0.04 -5.90
N SER A 237 -3.20 -0.29 -4.67
CA SER A 237 -3.32 0.70 -3.58
C SER A 237 -2.50 1.95 -3.84
N HIS A 238 -1.35 1.78 -4.49
CA HIS A 238 -0.41 2.83 -4.87
C HIS A 238 -0.67 3.28 -6.32
N TRP A 239 -0.15 2.59 -7.33
CA TRP A 239 -0.23 3.03 -8.73
C TRP A 239 -1.65 3.37 -9.21
N LEU A 240 -2.59 2.43 -9.14
CA LEU A 240 -3.93 2.66 -9.69
C LEU A 240 -4.68 3.75 -8.92
N ARG A 241 -4.85 3.55 -7.60
CA ARG A 241 -5.75 4.37 -6.78
C ARG A 241 -5.20 5.78 -6.53
N THR A 242 -3.89 6.01 -6.69
CA THR A 242 -3.30 7.35 -6.60
C THR A 242 -2.84 7.82 -7.97
N HIS A 243 -1.67 7.39 -8.45
CA HIS A 243 -1.01 7.91 -9.66
C HIS A 243 -1.96 7.94 -10.87
N ALA A 244 -2.50 6.79 -11.25
CA ALA A 244 -3.27 6.64 -12.48
C ALA A 244 -4.65 7.30 -12.37
N CYS A 245 -5.32 7.21 -11.23
CA CYS A 245 -6.66 7.79 -11.07
C CYS A 245 -6.65 9.31 -10.83
N VAL A 246 -5.54 9.92 -10.41
CA VAL A 246 -5.45 11.37 -10.23
C VAL A 246 -5.04 12.11 -11.52
N GLU A 247 -4.24 11.48 -12.39
CA GLU A 247 -3.77 12.12 -13.64
C GLU A 247 -4.89 12.67 -14.54
N PRO A 248 -6.05 12.00 -14.72
CA PRO A 248 -7.18 12.55 -15.48
C PRO A 248 -7.74 13.85 -14.91
N PHE A 249 -7.79 13.99 -13.58
CA PHE A 249 -8.24 15.22 -12.92
C PHE A 249 -7.24 16.36 -13.14
N ALA A 250 -5.95 16.09 -13.09
CA ALA A 250 -4.91 17.09 -13.39
C ALA A 250 -5.06 17.60 -14.83
N ILE A 251 -5.21 16.70 -15.80
CA ILE A 251 -5.39 17.04 -17.21
C ILE A 251 -6.67 17.88 -17.41
N ALA A 252 -7.81 17.46 -16.88
CA ALA A 252 -9.07 18.17 -17.02
C ALA A 252 -9.04 19.55 -16.35
N THR A 253 -8.38 19.66 -15.18
CA THR A 253 -8.22 20.94 -14.47
C THR A 253 -7.49 21.97 -15.33
N HIS A 254 -6.39 21.58 -15.96
CA HIS A 254 -5.65 22.49 -16.86
C HIS A 254 -6.38 22.79 -18.18
N ARG A 255 -7.32 21.94 -18.61
CA ARG A 255 -8.05 22.10 -19.88
C ARG A 255 -9.35 22.89 -19.75
N GLN A 256 -10.02 22.77 -18.60
CA GLN A 256 -11.38 23.30 -18.42
C GLN A 256 -11.46 24.44 -17.40
N LEU A 257 -10.53 24.52 -16.45
CA LEU A 257 -10.53 25.57 -15.43
C LEU A 257 -9.42 26.57 -15.73
N SER A 258 -9.78 27.83 -15.94
CA SER A 258 -8.83 28.94 -16.09
C SER A 258 -7.86 29.01 -14.91
N THR A 259 -6.63 29.48 -15.11
CA THR A 259 -5.68 29.69 -14.00
C THR A 259 -6.19 30.71 -12.96
N MET A 260 -7.18 31.52 -13.33
CA MET A 260 -7.88 32.44 -12.43
C MET A 260 -9.10 31.82 -11.74
N HIS A 261 -9.54 30.63 -12.15
CA HIS A 261 -10.69 29.94 -11.58
C HIS A 261 -10.38 29.51 -10.14
N PRO A 262 -11.25 29.76 -9.15
CA PRO A 262 -10.95 29.44 -7.74
C PRO A 262 -10.64 27.95 -7.54
N LEU A 263 -11.33 27.05 -8.25
CA LEU A 263 -11.04 25.62 -8.16
C LEU A 263 -9.72 25.20 -8.83
N HIS A 264 -9.27 25.89 -9.88
CA HIS A 264 -7.92 25.66 -10.43
C HIS A 264 -6.89 26.05 -9.37
N VAL A 265 -7.07 27.23 -8.77
CA VAL A 265 -6.19 27.73 -7.73
C VAL A 265 -6.15 26.77 -6.54
N LEU A 266 -7.28 26.23 -6.09
CA LEU A 266 -7.37 25.24 -5.02
C LEU A 266 -6.62 23.95 -5.36
N LEU A 267 -6.84 23.39 -6.55
CA LEU A 267 -6.38 22.05 -6.92
C LEU A 267 -4.93 22.00 -7.42
N SER A 268 -4.39 23.07 -8.00
CA SER A 268 -3.08 23.02 -8.67
C SER A 268 -1.92 22.55 -7.78
N PRO A 269 -1.82 22.88 -6.48
CA PRO A 269 -0.75 22.34 -5.63
C PRO A 269 -0.83 20.81 -5.50
N HIS A 270 -2.04 20.25 -5.57
CA HIS A 270 -2.30 18.83 -5.41
C HIS A 270 -1.97 18.00 -6.66
N PHE A 271 -1.54 18.65 -7.75
CA PHE A 271 -1.08 17.98 -8.98
C PHE A 271 0.40 18.19 -9.28
N LYS A 272 1.13 18.90 -8.40
CA LYS A 272 2.56 19.15 -8.58
C LYS A 272 3.30 17.83 -8.83
N ASP A 273 4.06 17.80 -9.91
CA ASP A 273 4.88 16.67 -10.39
C ASP A 273 4.15 15.36 -10.76
N THR A 274 2.84 15.22 -10.52
CA THR A 274 2.08 13.98 -10.78
C THR A 274 2.15 13.49 -12.22
N MET A 275 1.92 14.37 -13.21
CA MET A 275 2.04 13.98 -14.62
C MET A 275 3.47 13.61 -15.00
N ASN A 276 4.46 14.29 -14.41
CA ASN A 276 5.86 14.06 -14.70
C ASN A 276 6.33 12.70 -14.17
N ILE A 277 6.04 12.39 -12.90
CA ILE A 277 6.40 11.09 -12.32
C ILE A 277 5.65 9.95 -13.01
N ASN A 278 4.38 10.13 -13.36
CA ASN A 278 3.61 9.12 -14.10
C ASN A 278 4.19 8.86 -15.49
N ALA A 279 4.61 9.90 -16.22
CA ALA A 279 5.26 9.74 -17.52
C ALA A 279 6.57 8.93 -17.40
N MET A 280 7.33 9.14 -16.34
CA MET A 280 8.55 8.39 -16.08
C MET A 280 8.28 6.95 -15.67
N ALA A 281 7.28 6.73 -14.81
CA ALA A 281 6.82 5.39 -14.45
C ALA A 281 6.43 4.59 -15.69
N ARG A 282 5.65 5.19 -16.61
CA ARG A 282 5.30 4.58 -17.92
C ARG A 282 6.51 4.24 -18.79
N SER A 283 7.64 4.90 -18.60
CA SER A 283 8.84 4.73 -19.43
C SER A 283 9.91 3.82 -18.82
N SER A 284 9.90 3.59 -17.50
CA SER A 284 10.99 2.89 -16.82
C SER A 284 10.57 2.00 -15.63
N LEU A 285 9.35 2.17 -15.10
CA LEU A 285 8.86 1.41 -13.95
C LEU A 285 7.87 0.32 -14.36
N ILE A 286 6.79 0.70 -15.03
CA ILE A 286 5.65 -0.16 -15.38
C ILE A 286 5.59 -0.51 -16.88
N ASN A 287 6.59 -0.11 -17.67
CA ASN A 287 6.70 -0.55 -19.06
C ASN A 287 7.00 -2.04 -19.16
N ALA A 288 6.80 -2.60 -20.36
CA ALA A 288 7.26 -3.94 -20.70
C ALA A 288 8.75 -4.10 -20.37
N ASP A 289 9.12 -5.17 -19.67
CA ASP A 289 10.47 -5.42 -19.15
C ASP A 289 11.00 -4.33 -18.19
N GLY A 290 10.10 -3.51 -17.61
CA GLY A 290 10.41 -2.53 -16.58
C GLY A 290 10.68 -3.16 -15.21
N ILE A 291 10.93 -2.32 -14.21
CA ILE A 291 11.22 -2.76 -12.83
C ILE A 291 10.11 -3.67 -12.28
N ILE A 292 8.85 -3.25 -12.43
CA ILE A 292 7.71 -3.95 -11.83
C ILE A 292 7.52 -5.33 -12.46
N GLU A 293 7.55 -5.43 -13.79
CA GLU A 293 7.45 -6.73 -14.47
C GLU A 293 8.60 -7.67 -14.14
N LYS A 294 9.83 -7.16 -13.97
CA LYS A 294 11.00 -8.00 -13.65
C LYS A 294 11.04 -8.46 -12.19
N SER A 295 10.40 -7.72 -11.29
CA SER A 295 10.62 -7.88 -9.84
C SER A 295 9.41 -8.39 -9.07
N PHE A 296 8.23 -8.47 -9.69
CA PHE A 296 6.99 -8.95 -9.06
C PHE A 296 6.49 -10.25 -9.67
N SER A 297 5.89 -11.10 -8.84
CA SER A 297 5.43 -12.43 -9.28
C SER A 297 4.58 -12.46 -10.55
N PRO A 298 3.64 -11.52 -10.79
CA PRO A 298 2.81 -11.57 -11.99
C PRO A 298 3.57 -11.30 -13.30
N GLY A 299 4.77 -10.72 -13.26
CA GLY A 299 5.53 -10.43 -14.48
C GLY A 299 4.79 -9.54 -15.47
N PRO A 300 4.66 -9.93 -16.76
CA PRO A 300 3.96 -9.14 -17.78
C PRO A 300 2.46 -8.95 -17.52
N TYR A 301 1.88 -9.67 -16.56
CA TYR A 301 0.46 -9.53 -16.20
C TYR A 301 0.19 -8.43 -15.16
N CYS A 302 1.23 -7.76 -14.65
CA CYS A 302 1.13 -6.75 -13.59
C CYS A 302 0.13 -5.62 -13.91
N LEU A 303 0.27 -4.94 -15.05
CA LEU A 303 -0.65 -3.84 -15.40
C LEU A 303 -2.06 -4.34 -15.77
N GLU A 304 -2.19 -5.56 -16.29
CA GLU A 304 -3.50 -6.14 -16.58
C GLU A 304 -4.30 -6.38 -15.29
N ILE A 305 -3.63 -6.86 -14.23
CA ILE A 305 -4.23 -6.99 -12.89
C ILE A 305 -4.74 -5.62 -12.41
N SER A 306 -3.93 -4.56 -12.52
CA SER A 306 -4.37 -3.20 -12.18
C SER A 306 -5.62 -2.79 -12.96
N SER A 307 -5.71 -3.08 -14.26
CA SER A 307 -6.89 -2.78 -15.07
C SER A 307 -8.14 -3.53 -14.61
N ILE A 308 -8.02 -4.74 -14.09
CA ILE A 308 -9.17 -5.47 -13.52
C ILE A 308 -9.67 -4.82 -12.24
N PHE A 309 -8.77 -4.42 -11.35
CA PHE A 309 -9.17 -3.69 -10.15
C PHE A 309 -9.86 -2.37 -10.50
N TYR A 310 -9.43 -1.71 -11.59
CA TYR A 310 -10.08 -0.51 -12.09
C TYR A 310 -11.54 -0.74 -12.47
N LYS A 311 -11.92 -1.90 -13.04
CA LYS A 311 -13.34 -2.20 -13.37
C LYS A 311 -14.28 -2.10 -12.17
N SER A 312 -13.79 -2.34 -10.95
CA SER A 312 -14.56 -2.21 -9.70
C SER A 312 -14.23 -0.95 -8.90
N TRP A 313 -13.38 -0.08 -9.44
CA TRP A 313 -13.04 1.20 -8.84
C TRP A 313 -14.24 2.16 -8.93
N ARG A 314 -14.41 2.95 -7.88
CA ARG A 314 -15.44 3.98 -7.79
C ARG A 314 -14.89 5.19 -7.07
N PHE A 315 -15.16 6.38 -7.60
CA PHE A 315 -14.63 7.62 -7.05
C PHE A 315 -15.23 7.96 -5.68
N ASP A 316 -16.54 7.75 -5.50
CA ASP A 316 -17.25 8.00 -4.24
C ASP A 316 -16.71 7.18 -3.07
N GLU A 317 -16.16 6.01 -3.34
CA GLU A 317 -15.53 5.12 -2.36
C GLU A 317 -14.06 5.45 -2.07
N GLN A 318 -13.46 6.44 -2.73
CA GLN A 318 -12.08 6.88 -2.41
C GLN A 318 -12.02 7.85 -1.22
N ALA A 319 -13.17 8.39 -0.80
CA ALA A 319 -13.28 9.09 0.47
C ALA A 319 -13.03 8.10 1.63
N LEU A 320 -12.12 8.45 2.55
CA LEU A 320 -11.70 7.52 3.61
C LEU A 320 -12.87 6.95 4.44
N PRO A 321 -13.88 7.73 4.89
CA PRO A 321 -15.03 7.17 5.61
C PRO A 321 -15.78 6.11 4.80
N ASN A 322 -15.97 6.35 3.49
CA ASN A 322 -16.69 5.46 2.59
C ASN A 322 -15.90 4.16 2.35
N ASP A 323 -14.58 4.26 2.14
CA ASP A 323 -13.68 3.10 2.04
C ASP A 323 -13.74 2.22 3.31
N LEU A 324 -13.70 2.84 4.49
CA LEU A 324 -13.76 2.12 5.77
C LEU A 324 -15.11 1.43 5.96
N ILE A 325 -16.23 2.07 5.62
CA ILE A 325 -17.57 1.46 5.69
C ILE A 325 -17.68 0.31 4.71
N LYS A 326 -17.23 0.50 3.45
CA LYS A 326 -17.27 -0.53 2.41
C LYS A 326 -16.56 -1.81 2.83
N ARG A 327 -15.39 -1.67 3.46
CA ARG A 327 -14.61 -2.81 3.97
C ARG A 327 -15.16 -3.39 5.27
N GLY A 328 -16.22 -2.81 5.80
CA GLY A 328 -16.79 -3.17 7.10
C GLY A 328 -15.87 -2.83 8.26
N MET A 329 -14.95 -1.88 8.10
CA MET A 329 -13.99 -1.45 9.14
C MET A 329 -14.51 -0.27 9.97
N ALA A 330 -15.61 0.34 9.55
CA ALA A 330 -16.35 1.35 10.29
C ALA A 330 -17.85 1.22 10.04
N VAL A 331 -18.65 1.84 10.90
CA VAL A 331 -20.09 2.04 10.72
C VAL A 331 -20.41 3.52 10.81
N GLU A 332 -21.46 3.97 10.13
CA GLU A 332 -21.97 5.32 10.29
C GLU A 332 -22.39 5.57 11.74
N ASP A 333 -21.97 6.71 12.28
CA ASP A 333 -22.34 7.17 13.62
C ASP A 333 -22.29 8.69 13.66
N SER A 334 -23.46 9.32 13.56
CA SER A 334 -23.61 10.78 13.59
C SER A 334 -23.11 11.44 14.89
N THR A 335 -22.93 10.66 15.97
CA THR A 335 -22.40 11.15 17.25
C THR A 335 -20.88 11.07 17.32
N ALA A 336 -20.24 10.30 16.42
CA ALA A 336 -18.79 10.18 16.36
C ALA A 336 -18.16 11.43 15.72
N LYS A 337 -16.93 11.76 16.15
CA LYS A 337 -16.16 12.94 15.70
C LYS A 337 -16.12 13.12 14.19
N HIS A 338 -16.09 12.02 13.43
CA HIS A 338 -15.94 12.02 11.97
C HIS A 338 -17.18 11.48 11.23
N GLY A 339 -18.33 11.36 11.91
CA GLY A 339 -19.54 10.76 11.36
C GLY A 339 -19.49 9.23 11.19
N VAL A 340 -18.37 8.61 11.58
CA VAL A 340 -18.17 7.15 11.55
C VAL A 340 -17.48 6.67 12.82
N LYS A 341 -17.84 5.46 13.24
CA LYS A 341 -17.22 4.73 14.35
C LYS A 341 -16.41 3.56 13.80
N LEU A 342 -15.11 3.55 14.08
CA LEU A 342 -14.22 2.44 13.73
C LEU A 342 -14.62 1.17 14.50
N LEU A 343 -14.46 0.01 13.85
CA LEU A 343 -14.61 -1.28 14.54
C LEU A 343 -13.40 -1.63 15.39
N LEU A 344 -12.23 -1.11 15.02
CA LEU A 344 -10.99 -1.22 15.79
C LEU A 344 -10.59 0.19 16.25
N ASP A 345 -10.65 0.44 17.55
CA ASP A 345 -10.25 1.72 18.12
C ASP A 345 -8.77 2.01 17.86
N ASP A 346 -7.93 0.97 17.88
CA ASP A 346 -6.50 1.01 17.60
C ASP A 346 -6.19 0.53 16.16
N TYR A 347 -6.78 1.20 15.17
CA TYR A 347 -6.45 1.10 13.74
C TYR A 347 -5.68 2.37 13.34
N PRO A 348 -4.34 2.36 13.36
CA PRO A 348 -3.54 3.58 13.26
C PRO A 348 -3.77 4.38 11.96
N PHE A 349 -3.78 3.70 10.80
CA PHE A 349 -4.09 4.33 9.52
C PHE A 349 -5.46 5.00 9.52
N ALA A 350 -6.51 4.28 9.92
CA ALA A 350 -7.87 4.81 9.88
C ALA A 350 -8.06 5.95 10.89
N LYS A 351 -7.47 5.84 12.09
CA LYS A 351 -7.59 6.83 13.15
C LYS A 351 -6.95 8.16 12.76
N ASP A 352 -5.70 8.11 12.30
CA ASP A 352 -4.99 9.32 11.90
C ASP A 352 -5.52 9.86 10.57
N GLY A 353 -5.88 8.97 9.65
CA GLY A 353 -6.47 9.33 8.37
C GLY A 353 -7.81 10.06 8.51
N LEU A 354 -8.67 9.67 9.46
CA LEU A 354 -9.94 10.36 9.68
C LEU A 354 -9.76 11.78 10.20
N ASP A 355 -8.71 12.05 10.97
CA ASP A 355 -8.38 13.41 11.39
C ASP A 355 -7.92 14.26 10.21
N VAL A 356 -7.01 13.74 9.39
CA VAL A 356 -6.52 14.44 8.19
C VAL A 356 -7.63 14.65 7.16
N TRP A 357 -8.47 13.63 6.93
CA TRP A 357 -9.67 13.72 6.09
C TRP A 357 -10.59 14.84 6.53
N ALA A 358 -10.88 14.92 7.84
CA ALA A 358 -11.75 15.95 8.39
C ALA A 358 -11.14 17.36 8.21
N ALA A 359 -9.83 17.52 8.41
CA ALA A 359 -9.15 18.78 8.16
C ALA A 359 -9.22 19.19 6.68
N ILE A 360 -8.99 18.26 5.74
CA ILE A 360 -9.14 18.50 4.30
C ILE A 360 -10.57 18.90 3.96
N LYS A 361 -11.57 18.16 4.45
CA LYS A 361 -12.99 18.45 4.16
C LYS A 361 -13.40 19.83 4.68
N ASN A 362 -12.95 20.20 5.87
CA ASN A 362 -13.22 21.53 6.44
C ASN A 362 -12.53 22.64 5.63
N TRP A 363 -11.27 22.43 5.22
CA TRP A 363 -10.56 23.35 4.34
C TRP A 363 -11.31 23.58 3.02
N VAL A 364 -11.71 22.49 2.36
CA VAL A 364 -12.46 22.55 1.10
C VAL A 364 -13.80 23.25 1.30
N MET A 365 -14.53 22.94 2.37
CA MET A 365 -15.80 23.57 2.70
C MET A 365 -15.65 25.08 2.92
N ASP A 366 -14.68 25.51 3.72
CA ASP A 366 -14.36 26.93 3.95
C ASP A 366 -14.02 27.62 2.63
N TYR A 367 -13.15 27.02 1.81
CA TYR A 367 -12.70 27.60 0.55
C TYR A 367 -13.83 27.70 -0.49
N VAL A 368 -14.57 26.60 -0.73
CA VAL A 368 -15.72 26.59 -1.66
C VAL A 368 -16.76 27.59 -1.21
N GLY A 369 -17.06 27.66 0.10
CA GLY A 369 -18.00 28.60 0.68
C GLY A 369 -17.62 30.08 0.49
N ILE A 370 -16.37 30.41 0.13
CA ILE A 370 -15.97 31.77 -0.24
C ILE A 370 -16.51 32.17 -1.61
N TYR A 371 -16.50 31.25 -2.57
CA TYR A 371 -16.78 31.51 -4.00
C TYR A 371 -18.16 31.06 -4.47
N TYR A 372 -18.73 30.02 -3.86
CA TYR A 372 -20.08 29.50 -4.16
C TYR A 372 -20.98 29.69 -2.93
N LYS A 373 -22.10 30.41 -3.08
CA LYS A 373 -23.03 30.79 -2.00
C LYS A 373 -24.32 29.99 -2.01
N ALA A 374 -24.70 29.45 -3.16
CA ALA A 374 -25.85 28.56 -3.33
C ALA A 374 -25.55 27.47 -4.37
N ASP A 375 -26.33 26.39 -4.35
CA ASP A 375 -26.23 25.31 -5.35
C ASP A 375 -26.40 25.81 -6.79
N GLY A 376 -27.14 26.90 -6.99
CA GLY A 376 -27.27 27.56 -8.29
C GLY A 376 -25.92 28.02 -8.85
N ASP A 377 -25.01 28.52 -8.00
CA ASP A 377 -23.68 28.98 -8.43
C ASP A 377 -22.85 27.83 -9.01
N VAL A 378 -22.99 26.62 -8.45
CA VAL A 378 -22.33 25.41 -8.94
C VAL A 378 -22.89 24.99 -10.31
N GLN A 379 -24.20 25.09 -10.48
CA GLN A 379 -24.89 24.71 -11.73
C GLN A 379 -24.62 25.68 -12.87
N GLU A 380 -24.47 26.98 -12.57
CA GLU A 380 -24.24 28.04 -13.55
C GLU A 380 -22.76 28.18 -13.95
N ASP A 381 -21.84 27.58 -13.19
CA ASP A 381 -20.41 27.57 -13.49
C ASP A 381 -20.06 26.62 -14.65
N HIS A 382 -20.05 27.17 -15.86
CA HIS A 382 -19.75 26.42 -17.07
C HIS A 382 -18.34 25.82 -17.13
N GLU A 383 -17.33 26.42 -16.48
CA GLU A 383 -15.96 25.85 -16.44
C GLU A 383 -15.97 24.61 -15.53
N LEU A 384 -16.58 24.70 -14.34
CA LEU A 384 -16.75 23.56 -13.43
C LEU A 384 -17.57 22.43 -14.07
N GLN A 385 -18.68 22.74 -14.74
CA GLN A 385 -19.51 21.73 -15.40
C GLN A 385 -18.76 21.05 -16.56
N ALA A 386 -17.96 21.81 -17.32
CA ALA A 386 -17.12 21.25 -18.38
C ALA A 386 -15.98 20.38 -17.82
N TRP A 387 -15.36 20.80 -16.71
CA TRP A 387 -14.35 20.04 -15.97
C TRP A 387 -14.90 18.69 -15.51
N TRP A 388 -16.03 18.69 -14.80
CA TRP A 388 -16.62 17.46 -14.27
C TRP A 388 -17.05 16.50 -15.39
N LYS A 389 -17.61 17.05 -16.46
CA LYS A 389 -17.96 16.28 -17.65
C LYS A 389 -16.73 15.66 -18.32
N GLU A 390 -15.63 16.39 -18.48
CA GLU A 390 -14.42 15.84 -19.10
C GLU A 390 -13.78 14.76 -18.22
N VAL A 391 -13.71 14.96 -16.90
CA VAL A 391 -13.25 13.94 -15.95
C VAL A 391 -14.06 12.65 -16.10
N THR A 392 -15.39 12.74 -16.06
CA THR A 392 -16.28 11.56 -15.97
C THR A 392 -16.53 10.89 -17.32
N GLU A 393 -16.50 11.63 -18.43
CA GLU A 393 -16.80 11.10 -19.76
C GLU A 393 -15.56 10.77 -20.60
N ILE A 394 -14.42 11.41 -20.33
CA ILE A 394 -13.18 11.26 -21.11
C ILE A 394 -12.06 10.72 -20.22
N GLY A 395 -11.75 11.41 -19.12
CA GLY A 395 -10.65 11.06 -18.22
C GLY A 395 -10.79 9.66 -17.62
N HIS A 396 -11.97 9.38 -17.07
CA HIS A 396 -12.40 8.07 -16.59
C HIS A 396 -13.51 7.48 -17.48
N GLY A 397 -13.37 7.63 -18.80
CA GLY A 397 -14.41 7.30 -19.77
C GLY A 397 -14.92 5.85 -19.73
N ASP A 398 -14.11 4.90 -19.24
CA ASP A 398 -14.53 3.50 -19.05
C ASP A 398 -15.61 3.33 -17.96
N HIS A 399 -15.74 4.31 -17.06
CA HIS A 399 -16.81 4.41 -16.07
C HIS A 399 -17.85 5.49 -16.40
N LYS A 400 -17.89 5.95 -17.65
CA LYS A 400 -18.86 6.97 -18.08
C LYS A 400 -20.29 6.52 -17.79
N GLY A 401 -21.08 7.43 -17.21
CA GLY A 401 -22.49 7.20 -16.90
C GLY A 401 -22.73 6.30 -15.69
N ALA A 402 -21.68 5.92 -14.96
CA ALA A 402 -21.85 5.22 -13.70
C ALA A 402 -22.57 6.13 -12.68
N PRO A 403 -23.62 5.65 -11.99
CA PRO A 403 -24.50 6.50 -11.19
C PRO A 403 -23.82 7.09 -9.95
N TRP A 404 -22.66 6.55 -9.58
CA TRP A 404 -21.91 6.95 -8.39
C TRP A 404 -21.00 8.16 -8.60
N TRP A 405 -20.87 8.67 -9.83
CA TRP A 405 -20.20 9.95 -10.05
C TRP A 405 -20.96 11.10 -9.38
N GLY A 406 -22.30 11.03 -9.35
CA GLY A 406 -23.12 12.18 -8.96
C GLY A 406 -23.17 13.25 -10.05
N ASP A 407 -24.08 14.20 -9.86
CA ASP A 407 -24.45 15.17 -10.90
C ASP A 407 -23.65 16.48 -10.86
N MET A 408 -22.85 16.72 -9.82
CA MET A 408 -22.12 17.99 -9.58
C MET A 408 -23.04 19.22 -9.66
N LYS A 409 -24.15 19.18 -8.90
CA LYS A 409 -25.18 20.23 -8.92
C LYS A 409 -25.27 21.04 -7.62
N THR A 410 -24.68 20.54 -6.54
CA THR A 410 -24.77 21.16 -5.22
C THR A 410 -23.38 21.51 -4.69
N ILE A 411 -23.34 22.43 -3.73
CA ILE A 411 -22.12 22.73 -2.98
C ILE A 411 -21.62 21.47 -2.26
N GLU A 412 -22.54 20.63 -1.77
CA GLU A 412 -22.19 19.36 -1.12
C GLU A 412 -21.49 18.39 -2.07
N ASP A 413 -22.00 18.21 -3.30
CA ASP A 413 -21.36 17.38 -4.34
C ASP A 413 -19.93 17.87 -4.60
N LEU A 414 -19.77 19.19 -4.77
CA LEU A 414 -18.48 19.82 -5.06
C LEU A 414 -17.49 19.62 -3.91
N VAL A 415 -17.91 19.91 -2.68
CA VAL A 415 -17.06 19.74 -1.49
C VAL A 415 -16.65 18.28 -1.32
N GLN A 416 -17.57 17.33 -1.51
CA GLN A 416 -17.28 15.91 -1.36
C GLN A 416 -16.27 15.42 -2.43
N ALA A 417 -16.46 15.80 -3.69
CA ALA A 417 -15.56 15.42 -4.78
C ALA A 417 -14.16 16.01 -4.61
N LEU A 418 -14.06 17.31 -4.30
CA LEU A 418 -12.77 17.98 -4.08
C LEU A 418 -12.05 17.41 -2.85
N SER A 419 -12.77 17.11 -1.76
CA SER A 419 -12.18 16.50 -0.57
C SER A 419 -11.62 15.11 -0.86
N ALA A 420 -12.36 14.29 -1.62
CA ALA A 420 -11.91 12.97 -2.06
C ALA A 420 -10.64 13.06 -2.93
N LEU A 421 -10.62 13.99 -3.90
CA LEU A 421 -9.48 14.19 -4.77
C LEU A 421 -8.22 14.65 -4.01
N ILE A 422 -8.37 15.66 -3.14
CA ILE A 422 -7.25 16.18 -2.33
C ILE A 422 -6.74 15.09 -1.38
N TRP A 423 -7.63 14.32 -0.75
CA TRP A 423 -7.26 13.18 0.09
C TRP A 423 -6.43 12.14 -0.68
N VAL A 424 -6.87 11.76 -1.89
CA VAL A 424 -6.18 10.76 -2.71
C VAL A 424 -4.80 11.28 -3.14
N ALA A 425 -4.73 12.52 -3.59
CA ALA A 425 -3.49 13.15 -4.07
C ALA A 425 -2.47 13.38 -2.95
N SER A 426 -2.91 13.52 -1.70
CA SER A 426 -2.04 13.81 -0.55
C SER A 426 -1.93 12.62 0.41
N ALA A 427 -2.84 12.52 1.37
CA ALA A 427 -2.74 11.63 2.52
C ALA A 427 -2.87 10.14 2.17
N HIS A 428 -3.74 9.76 1.21
CA HIS A 428 -3.79 8.38 0.73
C HIS A 428 -2.43 8.00 0.15
N HIS A 429 -1.94 8.78 -0.82
CA HIS A 429 -0.65 8.56 -1.44
C HIS A 429 0.48 8.46 -0.41
N ALA A 430 0.55 9.41 0.53
CA ALA A 430 1.55 9.38 1.57
C ALA A 430 1.52 8.09 2.40
N ALA A 431 0.33 7.61 2.77
CA ALA A 431 0.14 6.39 3.56
C ALA A 431 0.58 5.10 2.84
N VAL A 432 0.63 5.09 1.51
CA VAL A 432 1.05 3.92 0.71
C VAL A 432 2.42 4.08 0.05
N ASN A 433 3.00 5.28 0.04
CA ASN A 433 4.28 5.57 -0.60
C ASN A 433 5.46 5.65 0.40
N PHE A 434 5.39 6.52 1.41
CA PHE A 434 6.57 6.84 2.25
C PHE A 434 6.95 5.74 3.26
N GLY A 435 6.12 4.70 3.37
CA GLY A 435 6.42 3.50 4.16
C GLY A 435 7.15 2.41 3.38
N GLN A 436 7.35 2.56 2.06
CA GLN A 436 7.86 1.48 1.22
C GLN A 436 9.23 0.99 1.70
N TYR A 437 10.20 1.87 1.91
CA TYR A 437 11.51 1.44 2.40
C TYR A 437 11.46 0.92 3.84
N ALA A 438 10.68 1.57 4.71
CA ALA A 438 10.54 1.21 6.12
C ALA A 438 10.12 -0.26 6.31
N TYR A 439 9.23 -0.77 5.46
CA TYR A 439 8.68 -2.13 5.54
C TYR A 439 9.22 -3.09 4.47
N ALA A 440 9.45 -2.63 3.23
CA ALA A 440 9.90 -3.47 2.12
C ALA A 440 11.41 -3.42 1.86
N GLY A 441 12.14 -2.51 2.51
CA GLY A 441 13.61 -2.49 2.47
C GLY A 441 14.23 -3.78 3.01
N PHE A 442 13.53 -4.50 3.90
CA PHE A 442 13.88 -5.86 4.31
C PHE A 442 12.99 -6.87 3.57
N PHE A 443 13.43 -7.33 2.41
CA PHE A 443 12.59 -8.15 1.52
C PHE A 443 12.03 -9.45 2.12
N PRO A 444 12.61 -10.11 3.15
CA PRO A 444 11.93 -11.24 3.80
C PRO A 444 10.63 -10.85 4.51
N ASN A 445 10.48 -9.59 4.97
CA ASN A 445 9.24 -9.06 5.54
C ASN A 445 8.17 -8.80 4.46
N CYS A 446 8.58 -8.22 3.33
CA CYS A 446 7.70 -7.87 2.22
C CYS A 446 8.32 -8.35 0.90
N PRO A 447 8.32 -9.67 0.61
CA PRO A 447 8.81 -10.17 -0.66
C PRO A 447 7.91 -9.65 -1.78
N THR A 448 8.46 -9.36 -2.94
CA THR A 448 7.68 -8.91 -4.12
C THR A 448 7.36 -10.04 -5.07
N ALA A 449 8.12 -11.14 -4.98
CA ALA A 449 7.92 -12.34 -5.76
C ALA A 449 8.13 -13.59 -4.92
N CYS A 450 7.38 -14.64 -5.25
CA CYS A 450 7.76 -16.02 -5.03
C CYS A 450 8.08 -16.67 -6.38
N VAL A 451 9.11 -17.53 -6.41
CA VAL A 451 9.60 -18.26 -7.60
C VAL A 451 9.51 -19.78 -7.45
N LYS A 452 9.11 -20.27 -6.27
CA LYS A 452 8.77 -21.68 -6.01
C LYS A 452 7.37 -21.77 -5.42
N LEU A 453 6.68 -22.89 -5.68
CA LEU A 453 5.45 -23.27 -4.97
C LEU A 453 5.81 -23.92 -3.62
N MET A 454 4.82 -24.11 -2.76
CA MET A 454 4.98 -24.86 -1.51
C MET A 454 5.57 -26.25 -1.78
N PRO A 455 6.58 -26.70 -1.00
CA PRO A 455 7.16 -28.02 -1.17
C PRO A 455 6.17 -29.11 -0.78
N GLU A 456 6.12 -30.18 -1.57
CA GLU A 456 5.18 -31.29 -1.37
C GLU A 456 5.80 -32.44 -0.57
N PRO A 457 5.18 -32.93 0.52
CA PRO A 457 5.71 -34.05 1.31
C PRO A 457 6.12 -35.24 0.42
N GLY A 458 7.34 -35.75 0.63
CA GLY A 458 7.91 -36.84 -0.18
C GLY A 458 8.54 -36.41 -1.51
N SER A 459 8.50 -35.12 -1.87
CA SER A 459 9.23 -34.60 -3.03
C SER A 459 10.69 -34.26 -2.70
N LYS A 460 11.54 -34.19 -3.75
CA LYS A 460 12.92 -33.71 -3.63
C LYS A 460 13.01 -32.27 -3.09
N GLU A 461 12.01 -31.44 -3.39
CA GLU A 461 11.96 -30.08 -2.88
C GLU A 461 11.65 -30.06 -1.38
N TYR A 462 10.80 -30.95 -0.89
CA TYR A 462 10.55 -31.11 0.55
C TYR A 462 11.76 -31.63 1.31
N GLU A 463 12.57 -32.50 0.71
CA GLU A 463 13.85 -32.91 1.30
C GLU A 463 14.82 -31.74 1.44
N LYS A 464 14.91 -30.86 0.44
CA LYS A 464 15.74 -29.64 0.51
C LYS A 464 15.22 -28.69 1.59
N PHE A 465 13.90 -28.44 1.59
CA PHE A 465 13.21 -27.64 2.60
C PHE A 465 13.48 -28.17 4.01
N SER A 466 13.34 -29.48 4.23
CA SER A 466 13.55 -30.10 5.54
C SER A 466 15.00 -30.01 6.02
N LYS A 467 15.98 -30.04 5.11
CA LYS A 467 17.41 -29.96 5.45
C LYS A 467 17.84 -28.55 5.83
N ASN A 468 17.37 -27.53 5.12
CA ASN A 468 17.70 -26.13 5.39
C ASN A 468 16.51 -25.22 5.03
N PRO A 469 15.55 -25.06 5.95
CA PRO A 469 14.31 -24.34 5.65
C PRO A 469 14.50 -22.83 5.49
N GLU A 470 15.53 -22.25 6.10
CA GLU A 470 15.88 -20.83 5.94
C GLU A 470 16.39 -20.53 4.53
N ALA A 471 17.36 -21.32 4.05
CA ALA A 471 17.84 -21.18 2.68
C ALA A 471 16.71 -21.49 1.68
N TYR A 472 15.84 -22.49 1.98
CA TYR A 472 14.70 -22.78 1.13
C TYR A 472 13.70 -21.61 1.06
N PHE A 473 13.46 -20.93 2.18
CA PHE A 473 12.65 -19.72 2.23
C PHE A 473 13.22 -18.64 1.30
N LEU A 474 14.51 -18.34 1.41
CA LEU A 474 15.18 -17.32 0.59
C LEU A 474 15.25 -17.70 -0.90
N GLN A 475 15.32 -19.00 -1.20
CA GLN A 475 15.19 -19.53 -2.56
C GLN A 475 13.75 -19.55 -3.09
N THR A 476 12.75 -19.37 -2.23
CA THR A 476 11.34 -19.33 -2.62
C THR A 476 10.89 -17.91 -2.93
N VAL A 477 11.40 -16.91 -2.22
CA VAL A 477 11.08 -15.49 -2.45
C VAL A 477 12.00 -14.85 -3.51
N SER A 478 11.90 -13.53 -3.69
CA SER A 478 12.66 -12.73 -4.66
C SER A 478 14.14 -13.13 -4.72
N SER A 479 14.68 -13.27 -5.93
CA SER A 479 16.12 -13.49 -6.13
C SER A 479 16.92 -12.30 -5.63
N THR A 480 18.23 -12.47 -5.43
CA THR A 480 19.12 -11.39 -4.97
C THR A 480 19.03 -10.17 -5.90
N ALA A 481 18.99 -10.38 -7.21
CA ALA A 481 18.88 -9.31 -8.20
C ALA A 481 17.54 -8.56 -8.08
N GLN A 482 16.44 -9.30 -7.94
CA GLN A 482 15.10 -8.72 -7.75
C GLN A 482 15.02 -7.93 -6.45
N ALA A 483 15.52 -8.51 -5.35
CA ALA A 483 15.52 -7.88 -4.04
C ALA A 483 16.32 -6.57 -4.05
N LEU A 484 17.55 -6.58 -4.56
CA LEU A 484 18.38 -5.37 -4.61
C LEU A 484 17.79 -4.30 -5.53
N THR A 485 17.18 -4.71 -6.65
CA THR A 485 16.44 -3.79 -7.54
C THR A 485 15.31 -3.11 -6.79
N VAL A 486 14.45 -3.89 -6.13
CA VAL A 486 13.31 -3.36 -5.37
C VAL A 486 13.78 -2.47 -4.21
N ILE A 487 14.73 -2.92 -3.39
CA ILE A 487 15.26 -2.17 -2.24
C ILE A 487 15.75 -0.79 -2.69
N SER A 488 16.54 -0.74 -3.76
CA SER A 488 17.06 0.50 -4.32
C SER A 488 15.94 1.40 -4.88
N THR A 489 14.95 0.81 -5.55
CA THR A 489 13.78 1.56 -6.03
C THR A 489 12.98 2.15 -4.87
N VAL A 490 12.61 1.35 -3.87
CA VAL A 490 11.79 1.84 -2.76
C VAL A 490 12.54 2.80 -1.83
N GLU A 491 13.87 2.73 -1.77
CA GLU A 491 14.70 3.74 -1.11
C GLU A 491 14.48 5.10 -1.76
N LEU A 492 14.61 5.16 -3.09
CA LEU A 492 14.39 6.36 -3.86
C LEU A 492 12.95 6.88 -3.73
N LEU A 493 11.96 6.01 -3.85
CA LEU A 493 10.55 6.39 -3.77
C LEU A 493 10.11 6.83 -2.36
N SER A 494 10.83 6.40 -1.32
CA SER A 494 10.57 6.80 0.07
C SER A 494 11.37 8.04 0.49
N THR A 495 12.30 8.51 -0.34
CA THR A 495 13.18 9.63 -0.01
C THR A 495 12.49 10.96 -0.29
N ARG A 496 12.66 11.90 0.64
CA ARG A 496 12.23 13.29 0.53
C ARG A 496 13.20 14.13 -0.27
N PHE A 497 12.66 15.17 -0.89
CA PHE A 497 13.42 16.17 -1.61
C PHE A 497 13.20 17.55 -0.96
N GLU A 498 14.24 18.40 -0.98
CA GLU A 498 14.24 19.71 -0.31
C GLU A 498 13.15 20.66 -0.86
N GLU A 499 12.79 20.53 -2.12
CA GLU A 499 11.81 21.36 -2.83
C GLU A 499 10.35 20.87 -2.67
N GLU A 500 10.10 19.92 -1.76
CA GLU A 500 8.77 19.36 -1.52
C GLU A 500 7.82 20.36 -0.85
N GLU A 501 6.54 20.34 -1.25
CA GLU A 501 5.49 21.17 -0.67
C GLU A 501 4.48 20.28 0.08
N TYR A 502 4.33 20.51 1.38
CA TYR A 502 3.49 19.67 2.25
C TYR A 502 2.06 20.18 2.33
N LEU A 503 1.15 19.30 2.74
CA LEU A 503 -0.26 19.58 2.93
C LEU A 503 -0.44 20.79 3.86
N GLY A 504 -1.26 21.74 3.43
CA GLY A 504 -1.47 23.01 4.14
C GLY A 504 -0.41 24.08 3.87
N GLN A 505 0.52 23.85 2.93
CA GLN A 505 1.53 24.82 2.52
C GLN A 505 1.32 25.30 1.10
N ARG A 506 1.80 26.52 0.84
CA ARG A 506 2.00 27.08 -0.50
C ARG A 506 3.36 27.76 -0.59
N SER A 507 4.10 27.42 -1.63
CA SER A 507 5.43 27.90 -1.95
C SER A 507 5.40 29.34 -2.49
N ASP A 508 4.37 29.68 -3.27
CA ASP A 508 4.08 31.06 -3.65
C ASP A 508 3.17 31.74 -2.61
N PRO A 509 3.65 32.71 -1.81
CA PRO A 509 2.82 33.42 -0.84
C PRO A 509 1.79 34.36 -1.51
N GLN A 510 1.92 34.64 -2.81
CA GLN A 510 1.02 35.52 -3.58
C GLN A 510 0.04 34.74 -4.46
N TRP A 511 -0.16 33.44 -4.15
CA TRP A 511 -1.07 32.56 -4.88
C TRP A 511 -2.52 33.06 -4.98
N THR A 512 -2.94 33.97 -4.08
CA THR A 512 -4.21 34.70 -4.15
C THR A 512 -4.09 36.06 -3.47
N SER A 513 -4.93 37.00 -3.89
CA SER A 513 -5.13 38.29 -3.21
C SER A 513 -6.38 38.31 -2.32
N ASP A 514 -7.18 37.23 -2.29
CA ASP A 514 -8.39 37.13 -1.45
C ASP A 514 -8.01 36.83 0.01
N PRO A 515 -8.18 37.77 0.94
CA PRO A 515 -7.78 37.58 2.33
C PRO A 515 -8.56 36.47 3.03
N ARG A 516 -9.79 36.15 2.57
CA ARG A 516 -10.61 35.09 3.15
C ARG A 516 -10.01 33.72 2.86
N ALA A 517 -9.45 33.55 1.66
CA ALA A 517 -8.81 32.31 1.24
C ALA A 517 -7.46 32.09 1.94
N LEU A 518 -6.70 33.17 2.19
CA LEU A 518 -5.48 33.14 3.00
C LEU A 518 -5.77 32.71 4.44
N ASP A 519 -6.76 33.34 5.08
CA ASP A 519 -7.20 33.04 6.45
C ASP A 519 -7.73 31.59 6.59
N ALA A 520 -8.46 31.09 5.58
CA ALA A 520 -8.88 29.70 5.56
C ALA A 520 -7.70 28.71 5.44
N LEU A 521 -6.65 29.05 4.67
CA LEU A 521 -5.45 28.21 4.57
C LEU A 521 -4.65 28.21 5.88
N GLU A 522 -4.56 29.35 6.58
CA GLU A 522 -3.93 29.46 7.90
C GLU A 522 -4.64 28.56 8.93
N ARG A 523 -5.98 28.56 8.94
CA ARG A 523 -6.75 27.63 9.79
C ARG A 523 -6.49 26.17 9.45
N PHE A 524 -6.40 25.84 8.17
CA PHE A 524 -6.08 24.48 7.74
C PHE A 524 -4.69 24.04 8.21
N ALA A 525 -3.68 24.90 8.03
CA ALA A 525 -2.32 24.63 8.49
C ALA A 525 -2.25 24.46 10.03
N ALA A 526 -2.98 25.29 10.78
CA ALA A 526 -3.08 25.15 12.23
C ALA A 526 -3.70 23.81 12.64
N ALA A 527 -4.81 23.41 11.99
CA ALA A 527 -5.45 22.12 12.24
C ALA A 527 -4.53 20.93 11.96
N LEU A 528 -3.73 20.98 10.89
CA LEU A 528 -2.73 19.94 10.59
C LEU A 528 -1.62 19.87 11.64
N SER A 529 -1.20 21.01 12.19
CA SER A 529 -0.23 21.07 13.28
C SER A 529 -0.75 20.39 14.56
N ASP A 530 -2.01 20.66 14.91
CA ASP A 530 -2.70 20.01 16.03
C ASP A 530 -2.84 18.49 15.82
N ILE A 531 -3.13 18.07 14.59
CA ILE A 531 -3.18 16.65 14.22
C ILE A 531 -1.82 16.00 14.42
N GLY A 532 -0.73 16.64 14.01
CA GLY A 532 0.63 16.11 14.24
C GLY A 532 1.00 16.03 15.73
N ALA A 533 0.42 16.88 16.59
CA ALA A 533 0.53 16.70 18.05
C ALA A 533 -0.24 15.45 18.53
N GLN A 534 -1.48 15.26 18.04
CA GLN A 534 -2.30 14.09 18.39
C GLN A 534 -1.69 12.77 17.93
N VAL A 535 -1.10 12.72 16.73
CA VAL A 535 -0.39 11.53 16.22
C VAL A 535 0.78 11.17 17.13
N ASN A 536 1.58 12.16 17.52
CA ASN A 536 2.68 11.96 18.48
C ASN A 536 2.17 11.42 19.83
N ASP A 537 1.13 12.03 20.39
CA ASP A 537 0.55 11.58 21.68
C ASP A 537 0.05 10.13 21.59
N ARG A 538 -0.58 9.75 20.47
CA ARG A 538 -0.99 8.35 20.24
C ARG A 538 0.21 7.41 20.17
N ASN A 539 1.26 7.80 19.45
CA ASN A 539 2.49 7.01 19.35
C ASN A 539 3.20 6.87 20.72
N CYS A 540 3.18 7.88 21.58
CA CYS A 540 3.69 7.78 22.95
C CYS A 540 2.91 6.76 23.81
N ASN A 541 1.64 6.51 23.50
CA ASN A 541 0.79 5.53 24.20
C ASN A 541 0.90 4.11 23.64
N ALA A 542 1.80 3.85 22.69
CA ALA A 542 1.94 2.54 22.03
C ALA A 542 2.34 1.41 22.99
N THR A 543 3.03 1.73 24.09
CA THR A 543 3.47 0.74 25.11
C THR A 543 2.44 0.49 26.21
N VAL A 544 1.32 1.23 26.22
CA VAL A 544 0.31 1.19 27.29
C VAL A 544 -1.02 0.67 26.79
N SER A 545 -1.57 1.27 25.73
CA SER A 545 -2.95 0.98 25.29
C SER A 545 -3.17 0.96 23.78
N LEU A 546 -2.19 1.41 22.97
CA LEU A 546 -2.29 1.51 21.51
C LEU A 546 -1.20 0.68 20.80
N PHE A 547 -1.15 -0.61 21.12
CA PHE A 547 -0.09 -1.53 20.69
C PHE A 547 0.11 -1.57 19.17
N ASN A 548 -0.95 -1.46 18.36
CA ASN A 548 -0.86 -1.57 16.91
C ASN A 548 -0.10 -0.39 16.26
N ARG A 549 0.09 0.71 17.01
CA ARG A 549 0.86 1.87 16.54
C ARG A 549 2.34 1.61 16.37
N ALA A 550 2.94 0.72 17.16
CA ALA A 550 4.36 0.38 17.05
C ALA A 550 4.59 -1.10 16.77
N GLY A 551 3.76 -1.96 17.36
CA GLY A 551 3.91 -3.41 17.25
C GLY A 551 5.18 -3.95 17.89
N PRO A 552 5.43 -5.27 17.75
CA PRO A 552 6.66 -5.89 18.22
C PRO A 552 7.90 -5.42 17.45
N ALA A 553 7.75 -4.88 16.24
CA ALA A 553 8.86 -4.30 15.46
C ALA A 553 9.31 -2.94 15.98
N LEU A 554 8.54 -2.31 16.88
CA LEU A 554 8.81 -0.99 17.45
C LEU A 554 8.91 0.09 16.36
N VAL A 555 8.00 0.05 15.38
CA VAL A 555 7.91 1.04 14.29
C VAL A 555 6.69 1.94 14.51
N PRO A 556 6.85 3.13 15.11
CA PRO A 556 5.74 4.05 15.32
C PRO A 556 5.04 4.40 14.00
N TYR A 557 3.70 4.46 14.02
CA TYR A 557 2.93 4.84 12.85
C TYR A 557 2.92 6.36 12.70
N THR A 558 3.71 6.85 11.74
CA THR A 558 3.88 8.29 11.45
C THR A 558 3.56 8.67 10.00
N LEU A 559 3.14 7.72 9.16
CA LEU A 559 2.91 7.94 7.71
C LEU A 559 1.83 8.99 7.40
N LEU A 560 0.97 9.29 8.38
CA LEU A 560 -0.07 10.32 8.33
C LEU A 560 0.16 11.44 9.35
N ASP A 561 1.36 11.55 9.92
CA ASP A 561 1.76 12.74 10.68
C ASP A 561 1.98 13.90 9.69
N PRO A 562 1.19 15.00 9.75
CA PRO A 562 1.39 16.14 8.87
C PRO A 562 2.67 16.92 9.19
N LYS A 563 3.25 16.75 10.39
CA LYS A 563 4.46 17.48 10.77
C LYS A 563 5.58 17.17 9.81
N GLN A 564 6.29 18.23 9.44
CA GLN A 564 7.56 18.06 8.78
C GLN A 564 8.52 17.37 9.77
N PRO A 565 9.13 16.25 9.39
CA PRO A 565 10.19 15.62 10.14
C PRO A 565 11.37 16.57 10.22
N LEU A 566 11.88 16.70 11.44
CA LEU A 566 13.13 17.37 11.70
C LEU A 566 14.24 16.63 10.95
N ALA A 567 15.21 17.37 10.39
CA ALA A 567 16.33 16.82 9.63
C ALA A 567 17.15 15.75 10.40
N ASP A 568 17.00 15.68 11.72
CA ASP A 568 17.81 14.87 12.64
C ASP A 568 16.99 13.98 13.60
N SER A 569 15.89 13.36 13.14
CA SER A 569 15.22 12.35 13.99
C SER A 569 16.08 11.08 14.11
N PRO A 570 16.40 10.61 15.33
CA PRO A 570 17.33 9.49 15.56
C PRO A 570 16.82 8.13 15.06
N THR A 571 15.57 8.03 14.62
CA THR A 571 14.93 6.80 14.13
C THR A 571 14.70 6.78 12.61
N SER A 572 15.04 7.87 11.91
CA SER A 572 14.86 7.96 10.45
C SER A 572 16.19 8.18 9.74
N ASN A 573 16.36 7.48 8.62
CA ASN A 573 17.50 7.72 7.75
C ASN A 573 17.35 9.12 7.11
N PRO A 574 18.45 9.84 6.82
CA PRO A 574 18.39 11.16 6.20
C PRO A 574 17.52 11.10 4.93
N GLY A 575 16.45 11.91 4.90
CA GLY A 575 15.49 11.94 3.79
C GLY A 575 14.36 10.88 3.82
N MET A 576 14.48 9.77 4.57
CA MET A 576 13.44 8.73 4.67
C MET A 576 12.83 8.72 6.08
N THR A 577 11.90 9.63 6.29
CA THR A 577 11.38 9.98 7.63
C THR A 577 10.04 9.35 7.97
N GLY A 578 9.36 8.73 6.99
CA GLY A 578 8.08 8.07 7.18
C GLY A 578 7.00 8.96 7.80
N SER A 579 7.05 10.27 7.55
CA SER A 579 6.14 11.30 8.05
C SER A 579 6.09 12.48 7.09
N GLY A 580 5.18 13.43 7.33
CA GLY A 580 4.87 14.63 6.56
C GLY A 580 4.23 14.31 5.21
N ILE A 581 3.00 14.81 5.04
CA ILE A 581 2.12 14.50 3.91
C ILE A 581 2.34 15.54 2.80
N PRO A 582 2.84 15.18 1.59
CA PRO A 582 2.94 16.11 0.47
C PRO A 582 1.56 16.59 -0.01
N ASN A 583 1.52 17.72 -0.72
CA ASN A 583 0.30 18.17 -1.38
C ASN A 583 -0.17 17.21 -2.48
N SER A 584 0.76 16.55 -3.17
CA SER A 584 0.51 15.81 -4.40
C SER A 584 1.20 14.44 -4.46
N ILE A 585 0.95 13.74 -5.55
CA ILE A 585 1.68 12.53 -5.94
C ILE A 585 2.95 12.99 -6.66
N SER A 586 4.00 13.29 -5.88
CA SER A 586 5.25 13.88 -6.38
C SER A 586 6.34 12.85 -6.73
N ILE A 587 6.29 11.66 -6.13
CA ILE A 587 7.27 10.57 -6.27
C ILE A 587 6.58 9.22 -6.52
#